data_AF-A0A5D3KI00-F1
#
_entry.id   AF-A0A5D3KI00-F1
#
_cell.length_a   1.000
_cell.length_b   1.000
_cell.length_c   1.000
_cell.angle_alpha   90.00
_cell.angle_beta   90.00
_cell.angle_gamma   90.00
#
_symmetry.space_group_name_H-M   'P 1'
#
loop_
_entity.id
_entity.type
_entity.pdbx_description
1 polymer ?
#
loop_
_entity_poly.entity_id
_entity_poly.type
_entity_poly.pdbx_seq_one_letter_code
_entity_poly.pdbx_strand_id
1 'polypeptide(L)'
;MSETFEPAPAFGFAPQSVSYYAPPDSATYLPEGPPADRYRALVQRAEDLHRLIPESDVRRQVGADRLTVEARLKRLTGHRSTGGFELPDDSPQVIPVRQELADLTAEQARLVALDATRSKAWHAAGTLRSNVKAWLADGRPRGTVMEAIKVPVPKLLKGETITAAIDRLGQQAKELRQRLVEIEHAPQPSAQARARLKEQFAALAHRGEISVDQLLQREGGKIDIPEAQVTLKVYNVAEPAAVAIGQIPDIVAMLVYANHDSLLALQDKKLAAAGAVSDARALTFEQRQKQTAQTMDALFAVELDQATLTLQAWESGLSIEPNADILPAAWLAVANVVAPLADTTTSPGQAYTVRR
;
A
#
# COMPACT_ATOMS: atom_id res chain seq x y z
N MET A 1 -51.86 3.56 -47.86
CA MET A 1 -50.67 4.43 -47.64
C MET A 1 -49.70 3.60 -46.82
N SER A 2 -48.68 3.04 -47.47
CA SER A 2 -47.68 2.16 -46.88
C SER A 2 -46.45 2.99 -46.51
N GLU A 3 -46.21 3.17 -45.22
CA GLU A 3 -45.00 3.81 -44.71
C GLU A 3 -43.84 2.82 -44.77
N THR A 4 -42.90 3.07 -45.68
CA THR A 4 -41.63 2.36 -45.79
C THR A 4 -40.68 2.85 -44.71
N PHE A 5 -40.29 1.94 -43.82
CA PHE A 5 -39.28 2.16 -42.78
C PHE A 5 -37.87 2.08 -43.39
N GLU A 6 -37.18 3.21 -43.47
CA GLU A 6 -35.76 3.29 -43.84
C GLU A 6 -34.90 3.12 -42.58
N PRO A 7 -34.09 2.05 -42.45
CA PRO A 7 -33.19 1.89 -41.32
C PRO A 7 -32.07 2.94 -41.35
N ALA A 8 -31.74 3.50 -40.17
CA ALA A 8 -30.71 4.51 -40.04
C ALA A 8 -29.36 4.02 -40.62
N PRO A 9 -28.61 4.89 -41.34
CA PRO A 9 -27.34 4.52 -41.92
C PRO A 9 -26.39 4.06 -40.81
N ALA A 10 -25.75 2.91 -41.02
CA ALA A 10 -24.72 2.41 -40.12
C ALA A 10 -23.66 3.50 -39.93
N PHE A 11 -23.60 4.08 -38.73
CA PHE A 11 -22.53 5.00 -38.36
C PHE A 11 -21.21 4.25 -38.56
N GLY A 12 -20.50 4.62 -39.64
CA GLY A 12 -19.18 4.12 -39.92
C GLY A 12 -18.25 4.57 -38.81
N PHE A 13 -18.05 3.72 -37.80
CA PHE A 13 -16.94 3.88 -36.88
C PHE A 13 -15.68 3.75 -37.73
N ALA A 14 -15.06 4.90 -38.05
CA ALA A 14 -13.71 4.92 -38.56
C ALA A 14 -12.86 4.05 -37.62
N PRO A 15 -12.01 3.15 -38.14
CA PRO A 15 -11.18 2.29 -37.30
C PRO A 15 -10.42 3.20 -36.34
N GLN A 16 -10.76 3.13 -35.05
CA GLN A 16 -10.00 3.83 -34.04
C GLN A 16 -8.61 3.20 -34.07
N SER A 17 -7.67 3.91 -34.69
CA SER A 17 -6.26 3.58 -34.57
C SER A 17 -5.91 3.84 -33.10
N VAL A 18 -6.08 2.82 -32.27
CA VAL A 18 -5.52 2.79 -30.92
C VAL A 18 -4.02 2.85 -31.15
N SER A 19 -3.46 4.05 -31.09
CA SER A 19 -2.02 4.23 -31.06
C SER A 19 -1.57 3.60 -29.76
N TYR A 20 -1.08 2.36 -29.85
CA TYR A 20 -0.46 1.67 -28.73
C TYR A 20 0.86 2.41 -28.47
N TYR A 21 0.77 3.48 -27.67
CA TYR A 21 1.94 4.09 -27.07
C TYR A 21 2.50 3.06 -26.09
N ALA A 22 3.42 2.23 -26.59
CA ALA A 22 4.17 1.32 -25.73
C ALA A 22 4.95 2.21 -24.75
N PRO A 23 4.64 2.19 -23.44
CA PRO A 23 5.39 2.99 -22.50
C PRO A 23 6.87 2.62 -22.62
N PRO A 24 7.79 3.60 -22.57
CA PRO A 24 9.21 3.32 -22.68
C PRO A 24 9.63 2.32 -21.59
N ASP A 25 10.63 1.49 -21.91
CA ASP A 25 11.18 0.52 -20.98
C ASP A 25 11.55 1.21 -19.66
N SER A 26 11.05 0.71 -18.53
CA SER A 26 11.28 1.32 -17.22
C SER A 26 12.76 1.39 -16.86
N ALA A 27 13.60 0.54 -17.46
CA ALA A 27 15.05 0.61 -17.32
C ALA A 27 15.64 1.94 -17.82
N THR A 28 14.99 2.63 -18.76
CA THR A 28 15.46 3.92 -19.31
C THR A 28 15.38 5.06 -18.30
N TYR A 29 14.59 4.91 -17.24
CA TYR A 29 14.51 5.91 -16.16
C TYR A 29 15.62 5.75 -15.12
N LEU A 30 16.37 4.65 -15.14
CA LEU A 30 17.40 4.33 -14.16
C LEU A 30 18.77 4.88 -14.58
N PRO A 31 19.65 5.23 -13.62
CA PRO A 31 21.05 5.48 -13.91
C PRO A 31 21.68 4.29 -14.62
N GLU A 32 22.58 4.56 -15.57
CA GLU A 32 23.34 3.50 -16.25
C GLU A 32 24.18 2.68 -15.25
N GLY A 33 24.35 1.39 -15.55
CA GLY A 33 25.13 0.47 -14.73
C GLY A 33 24.26 -0.39 -13.78
N PRO A 34 24.74 -0.65 -12.53
CA PRO A 34 24.14 -1.67 -11.66
C PRO A 34 22.61 -1.55 -11.45
N PRO A 35 22.00 -0.37 -11.27
CA PRO A 35 20.56 -0.26 -11.09
C PRO A 35 19.75 -0.80 -12.27
N ALA A 36 20.12 -0.42 -13.50
CA ALA A 36 19.45 -0.87 -14.71
C ALA A 36 19.63 -2.39 -14.91
N ASP A 37 20.82 -2.91 -14.62
CA ASP A 37 21.11 -4.34 -14.75
C ASP A 37 20.34 -5.19 -13.73
N ARG A 38 20.24 -4.72 -12.48
CA ARG A 38 19.41 -5.36 -11.44
C ARG A 38 17.93 -5.39 -11.82
N TYR A 39 17.42 -4.33 -12.45
CA TYR A 39 16.04 -4.30 -12.93
C TYR A 39 15.83 -5.29 -14.08
N ARG A 40 16.74 -5.32 -15.07
CA ARG A 40 16.67 -6.29 -16.18
C ARG A 40 16.75 -7.73 -15.68
N ALA A 41 17.63 -8.02 -14.72
CA ALA A 41 17.73 -9.34 -14.09
C ALA A 41 16.41 -9.75 -13.41
N LEU A 42 15.74 -8.83 -12.71
CA LEU A 42 14.42 -9.07 -12.12
C LEU A 42 13.34 -9.34 -13.18
N VAL A 43 13.32 -8.56 -14.27
CA VAL A 43 12.38 -8.77 -15.39
C VAL A 43 12.59 -10.13 -16.02
N GLN A 44 13.84 -10.48 -16.36
CA GLN A 44 14.22 -11.76 -16.93
C GLN A 44 13.82 -12.92 -15.99
N ARG A 45 14.15 -12.81 -14.70
CA ARG A 45 13.78 -13.83 -13.69
C ARG A 45 12.27 -14.04 -13.62
N ALA A 46 11.47 -12.96 -13.60
CA ALA A 46 10.01 -13.07 -13.56
C ALA A 46 9.45 -13.76 -14.82
N GLU A 47 10.02 -13.49 -15.99
CA GLU A 47 9.61 -14.13 -17.25
C GLU A 47 10.02 -15.60 -17.31
N ASP A 48 11.23 -15.93 -16.86
CA ASP A 48 11.69 -17.31 -16.79
C ASP A 48 10.85 -18.14 -15.82
N LEU A 49 10.51 -17.59 -14.65
CA LEU A 49 9.61 -18.26 -13.69
C LEU A 49 8.21 -18.47 -14.25
N HIS A 50 7.68 -17.50 -15.00
CA HIS A 50 6.38 -17.64 -15.65
C HIS A 50 6.38 -18.79 -16.67
N ARG A 51 7.44 -18.93 -17.47
CA ARG A 51 7.59 -20.01 -18.46
C ARG A 51 7.64 -21.41 -17.83
N LEU A 52 8.02 -21.52 -16.56
CA LEU A 52 8.01 -22.79 -15.86
C LEU A 52 6.60 -23.23 -15.43
N ILE A 53 5.63 -22.33 -15.34
CA ILE A 53 4.27 -22.67 -14.90
C ILE A 53 3.62 -23.60 -15.93
N PRO A 54 3.03 -24.74 -15.53
CA PRO A 54 2.29 -25.60 -16.46
C PRO A 54 1.17 -24.84 -17.15
N GLU A 55 1.12 -24.95 -18.47
CA GLU A 55 0.10 -24.29 -19.30
C GLU A 55 -1.31 -24.61 -18.79
N SER A 56 -2.18 -23.60 -18.76
CA SER A 56 -3.56 -23.74 -18.28
C SER A 56 -4.33 -24.79 -19.07
N ASP A 57 -4.06 -24.88 -20.37
CA ASP A 57 -4.79 -25.76 -21.28
C ASP A 57 -4.42 -27.23 -21.06
N VAL A 58 -3.14 -27.52 -20.79
CA VAL A 58 -2.69 -28.87 -20.38
C VAL A 58 -3.39 -29.30 -19.10
N ARG A 59 -3.46 -28.42 -18.09
CA ARG A 59 -4.14 -28.73 -16.82
C ARG A 59 -5.64 -28.95 -16.99
N ARG A 60 -6.28 -28.10 -17.81
CA ARG A 60 -7.71 -28.23 -18.14
C ARG A 60 -7.99 -29.52 -18.89
N GLN A 61 -7.13 -29.88 -19.84
CA GLN A 61 -7.26 -31.10 -20.64
C GLN A 61 -7.17 -32.35 -19.75
N VAL A 62 -6.15 -32.47 -18.90
CA VAL A 62 -6.04 -33.61 -17.96
C VAL A 62 -7.26 -33.69 -17.04
N GLY A 63 -7.77 -32.53 -16.58
CA GLY A 63 -9.02 -32.48 -15.81
C GLY A 63 -10.25 -32.98 -16.58
N ALA A 64 -10.38 -32.59 -17.85
CA ALA A 64 -11.48 -33.02 -18.72
C ALA A 64 -11.39 -34.53 -19.07
N ASP A 65 -10.18 -35.03 -19.34
CA ASP A 65 -9.92 -36.44 -19.60
C ASP A 65 -10.26 -37.29 -18.37
N ARG A 66 -9.83 -36.84 -17.17
CA ARG A 66 -10.17 -37.50 -15.90
C ARG A 66 -11.68 -37.61 -15.72
N LEU A 67 -12.44 -36.53 -15.96
CA LEU A 67 -13.91 -36.53 -15.85
C LEU A 67 -14.56 -37.48 -16.86
N THR A 68 -14.00 -37.57 -18.07
CA THR A 68 -14.49 -38.47 -19.12
C THR A 68 -14.28 -39.94 -18.74
N VAL A 69 -13.10 -40.28 -18.24
CA VAL A 69 -12.77 -41.64 -17.76
C VAL A 69 -13.59 -41.99 -16.51
N GLU A 70 -13.80 -41.04 -15.60
CA GLU A 70 -14.67 -41.20 -14.42
C GLU A 70 -16.12 -41.49 -14.83
N ALA A 71 -16.67 -40.75 -15.79
CA ALA A 71 -18.00 -40.99 -16.34
C ALA A 71 -18.11 -42.37 -17.02
N ARG A 72 -17.07 -42.79 -17.74
CA ARG A 72 -16.97 -44.13 -18.33
C ARG A 72 -16.97 -45.22 -17.26
N LEU A 73 -16.16 -45.07 -16.21
CA LEU A 73 -16.10 -46.01 -15.10
C LEU A 73 -17.48 -46.12 -14.41
N LYS A 74 -18.10 -44.99 -14.11
CA LYS A 74 -19.45 -44.92 -13.51
C LYS A 74 -20.51 -45.59 -14.40
N ARG A 75 -20.39 -45.49 -15.72
CA ARG A 75 -21.28 -46.20 -16.65
C ARG A 75 -21.06 -47.71 -16.63
N LEU A 76 -19.81 -48.18 -16.55
CA LEU A 76 -19.51 -49.61 -16.48
C LEU A 76 -20.02 -50.25 -15.18
N THR A 77 -19.85 -49.58 -14.05
CA THR A 77 -20.23 -50.11 -12.72
C THR A 77 -21.66 -49.76 -12.30
N GLY A 78 -22.28 -48.74 -12.91
CA GLY A 78 -23.63 -48.30 -12.58
C GLY A 78 -24.71 -49.33 -12.89
N HIS A 79 -25.80 -49.31 -12.13
CA HIS A 79 -26.94 -50.22 -12.30
C HIS A 79 -27.64 -50.02 -13.66
N ARG A 80 -28.16 -51.12 -14.24
CA ARG A 80 -28.80 -51.11 -15.57
C ARG A 80 -29.98 -50.16 -15.70
N SER A 81 -30.76 -49.97 -14.63
CA SER A 81 -31.88 -49.01 -14.63
C SER A 81 -31.46 -47.55 -14.81
N THR A 82 -30.20 -47.22 -14.55
CA THR A 82 -29.62 -45.87 -14.74
C THR A 82 -28.82 -45.73 -16.03
N GLY A 83 -28.91 -46.73 -16.93
CA GLY A 83 -28.14 -46.77 -18.18
C GLY A 83 -26.71 -47.27 -18.03
N GLY A 84 -26.37 -47.88 -16.89
CA GLY A 84 -25.08 -48.55 -16.66
C GLY A 84 -25.06 -50.02 -17.08
N PHE A 85 -23.91 -50.68 -16.94
CA PHE A 85 -23.72 -52.08 -17.34
C PHE A 85 -23.70 -53.07 -16.17
N GLU A 86 -23.62 -52.57 -14.93
CA GLU A 86 -23.60 -53.36 -13.69
C GLU A 86 -22.48 -54.42 -13.68
N LEU A 87 -21.31 -54.06 -14.21
CA LEU A 87 -20.15 -54.92 -14.18
C LEU A 87 -19.51 -54.90 -12.79
N PRO A 88 -19.01 -56.04 -12.28
CA PRO A 88 -18.27 -56.08 -11.03
C PRO A 88 -16.92 -55.36 -11.16
N ASP A 89 -16.38 -54.89 -10.04
CA ASP A 89 -15.12 -54.11 -9.99
C ASP A 89 -13.90 -54.88 -10.52
N ASP A 90 -13.94 -56.21 -10.48
CA ASP A 90 -12.88 -57.11 -10.96
C ASP A 90 -13.07 -57.53 -12.43
N SER A 91 -14.08 -56.98 -13.12
CA SER A 91 -14.29 -57.25 -14.54
C SER A 91 -13.06 -56.81 -15.35
N PRO A 92 -12.58 -57.62 -16.32
CA PRO A 92 -11.48 -57.25 -17.21
C PRO A 92 -11.69 -55.92 -17.95
N GLN A 93 -12.93 -55.46 -18.09
CA GLN A 93 -13.26 -54.16 -18.71
C GLN A 93 -13.17 -52.98 -17.74
N VAL A 94 -13.36 -53.21 -16.43
CA VAL A 94 -13.36 -52.17 -15.38
C VAL A 94 -11.94 -51.87 -14.91
N ILE A 95 -11.10 -52.91 -14.78
CA ILE A 95 -9.71 -52.80 -14.32
C ILE A 95 -8.90 -51.73 -15.08
N PRO A 96 -8.81 -51.72 -16.43
CA PRO A 96 -8.00 -50.75 -17.15
C PRO A 96 -8.54 -49.32 -17.03
N VAL A 97 -9.86 -49.12 -17.02
CA VAL A 97 -10.48 -47.79 -16.86
C VAL A 97 -10.21 -47.23 -15.46
N ARG A 98 -10.20 -48.11 -14.44
CA ARG A 98 -9.83 -47.73 -13.07
C ARG A 98 -8.35 -47.35 -12.96
N GLN A 99 -7.46 -48.08 -13.63
CA GLN A 99 -6.04 -47.75 -13.69
C GLN A 99 -5.81 -46.40 -14.40
N GLU A 100 -6.44 -46.20 -15.57
CA GLU A 100 -6.41 -44.94 -16.32
C GLU A 100 -6.91 -43.76 -15.47
N LEU A 101 -8.00 -43.95 -14.71
CA LEU A 101 -8.50 -42.93 -13.78
C LEU A 101 -7.49 -42.62 -12.67
N ALA A 102 -6.83 -43.64 -12.12
CA ALA A 102 -5.81 -43.46 -11.09
C ALA A 102 -4.60 -42.68 -11.64
N ASP A 103 -4.15 -43.02 -12.85
CA ASP A 103 -3.03 -42.35 -13.53
C ASP A 103 -3.35 -40.87 -13.81
N LEU A 104 -4.53 -40.57 -14.37
CA LEU A 104 -4.98 -39.19 -14.63
C LEU A 104 -5.17 -38.40 -13.34
N THR A 105 -5.64 -39.05 -12.27
CA THR A 105 -5.79 -38.41 -10.95
C THR A 105 -4.42 -38.06 -10.36
N ALA A 106 -3.44 -38.98 -10.45
CA ALA A 106 -2.07 -38.74 -10.00
C ALA A 106 -1.40 -37.62 -10.81
N GLU A 107 -1.59 -37.61 -12.13
CA GLU A 107 -1.05 -36.57 -13.00
C GLU A 107 -1.69 -35.20 -12.72
N GLN A 108 -3.00 -35.14 -12.52
CA GLN A 108 -3.67 -33.90 -12.12
C GLN A 108 -3.11 -33.37 -10.80
N ALA A 109 -2.95 -34.25 -9.80
CA ALA A 109 -2.38 -33.87 -8.50
C ALA A 109 -0.94 -33.34 -8.65
N ARG A 110 -0.12 -33.98 -9.48
CA ARG A 110 1.24 -33.53 -9.81
C ARG A 110 1.24 -32.13 -10.44
N LEU A 111 0.39 -31.89 -11.44
CA LEU A 111 0.29 -30.60 -12.11
C LEU A 111 -0.20 -29.48 -11.19
N VAL A 112 -1.16 -29.77 -10.30
CA VAL A 112 -1.62 -28.81 -9.28
C VAL A 112 -0.50 -28.46 -8.30
N ALA A 113 0.28 -29.45 -7.84
CA ALA A 113 1.41 -29.21 -6.94
C ALA A 113 2.53 -28.39 -7.61
N LEU A 114 2.82 -28.67 -8.90
CA LEU A 114 3.79 -27.90 -9.69
C LEU A 114 3.32 -26.47 -9.92
N ASP A 115 2.06 -26.27 -10.29
CA ASP A 115 1.46 -24.94 -10.47
C ASP A 115 1.53 -24.14 -9.17
N ALA A 116 1.10 -24.71 -8.04
CA ALA A 116 1.13 -24.01 -6.76
C ALA A 116 2.56 -23.56 -6.38
N THR A 117 3.55 -24.44 -6.57
CA THR A 117 4.95 -24.14 -6.24
C THR A 117 5.54 -23.07 -7.17
N ARG A 118 5.34 -23.21 -8.48
CA ARG A 118 5.94 -22.33 -9.50
C ARG A 118 5.24 -20.98 -9.59
N SER A 119 3.91 -20.95 -9.45
CA SER A 119 3.14 -19.72 -9.41
C SER A 119 3.48 -18.88 -8.18
N LYS A 120 3.75 -19.50 -7.02
CA LYS A 120 4.25 -18.76 -5.84
C LYS A 120 5.57 -18.04 -6.13
N ALA A 121 6.51 -18.72 -6.78
CA ALA A 121 7.79 -18.14 -7.15
C ALA A 121 7.63 -17.00 -8.17
N TRP A 122 6.86 -17.24 -9.23
CA TRP A 122 6.53 -16.22 -10.22
C TRP A 122 5.85 -15.00 -9.61
N HIS A 123 4.86 -15.19 -8.72
CA HIS A 123 4.17 -14.09 -8.06
C HIS A 123 5.11 -13.25 -7.19
N ALA A 124 6.08 -13.85 -6.50
CA ALA A 124 7.05 -13.09 -5.70
C ALA A 124 7.88 -12.14 -6.57
N ALA A 125 8.50 -12.65 -7.64
CA ALA A 125 9.27 -11.84 -8.59
C ALA A 125 8.39 -10.84 -9.38
N GLY A 126 7.21 -11.26 -9.81
CA GLY A 126 6.26 -10.43 -10.56
C GLY A 126 5.68 -9.28 -9.74
N THR A 127 5.41 -9.51 -8.45
CA THR A 127 4.95 -8.47 -7.52
C THR A 127 6.07 -7.45 -7.29
N LEU A 128 7.30 -7.90 -7.02
CA LEU A 128 8.43 -6.98 -6.89
C LEU A 128 8.65 -6.16 -8.17
N ARG A 129 8.61 -6.80 -9.36
CA ARG A 129 8.70 -6.10 -10.65
C ARG A 129 7.65 -5.01 -10.77
N SER A 130 6.41 -5.30 -10.35
CA SER A 130 5.29 -4.35 -10.40
C SER A 130 5.49 -3.20 -9.42
N ASN A 131 5.95 -3.50 -8.19
CA ASN A 131 6.28 -2.50 -7.17
C ASN A 131 7.41 -1.57 -7.64
N VAL A 132 8.45 -2.10 -8.28
CA VAL A 132 9.53 -1.29 -8.87
C VAL A 132 9.01 -0.40 -9.99
N LYS A 133 8.16 -0.90 -10.89
CA LYS A 133 7.54 -0.09 -11.94
C LYS A 133 6.69 1.05 -11.38
N ALA A 134 5.81 0.74 -10.43
CA ALA A 134 4.95 1.73 -9.78
C ALA A 134 5.78 2.80 -9.07
N TRP A 135 6.86 2.39 -8.39
CA TRP A 135 7.76 3.30 -7.72
C TRP A 135 8.51 4.23 -8.70
N LEU A 136 9.00 3.70 -9.83
CA LEU A 136 9.68 4.51 -10.85
C LEU A 136 8.75 5.55 -11.50
N ALA A 137 7.48 5.17 -11.73
CA ALA A 137 6.47 6.04 -12.30
C ALA A 137 6.09 7.19 -11.34
N ASP A 138 5.61 6.86 -10.14
CA ASP A 138 4.95 7.84 -9.26
C ASP A 138 5.45 7.82 -7.80
N GLY A 139 6.20 6.80 -7.38
CA GLY A 139 6.62 6.61 -5.99
C GLY A 139 7.85 7.42 -5.57
N ARG A 140 8.49 8.16 -6.49
CA ARG A 140 9.69 8.95 -6.19
C ARG A 140 9.33 10.31 -5.58
N PRO A 141 10.02 10.75 -4.52
CA PRO A 141 9.87 12.11 -4.01
C PRO A 141 10.17 13.14 -5.11
N ARG A 142 9.30 14.15 -5.25
CA ARG A 142 9.49 15.22 -6.23
C ARG A 142 10.78 15.99 -5.94
N GLY A 143 11.45 16.46 -7.00
CA GLY A 143 12.69 17.23 -6.87
C GLY A 143 13.90 16.40 -6.43
N THR A 144 13.87 15.08 -6.64
CA THR A 144 15.02 14.20 -6.39
C THR A 144 15.56 13.60 -7.68
N VAL A 145 16.86 13.33 -7.71
CA VAL A 145 17.55 12.56 -8.75
C VAL A 145 17.99 11.23 -8.16
N MET A 146 17.93 10.17 -8.97
CA MET A 146 18.42 8.86 -8.54
C MET A 146 19.92 8.77 -8.78
N GLU A 147 20.66 8.38 -7.74
CA GLU A 147 22.09 8.10 -7.83
C GLU A 147 22.33 6.62 -7.52
N ALA A 148 23.19 5.98 -8.32
CA ALA A 148 23.59 4.61 -8.08
C ALA A 148 24.46 4.55 -6.81
N ILE A 149 24.10 3.68 -5.87
CA ILE A 149 24.87 3.44 -4.65
C ILE A 149 25.84 2.32 -4.91
N LYS A 150 27.09 2.49 -4.49
CA LYS A 150 28.06 1.40 -4.43
C LYS A 150 27.68 0.44 -3.31
N VAL A 151 27.24 -0.76 -3.67
CA VAL A 151 26.81 -1.77 -2.70
C VAL A 151 27.98 -2.66 -2.32
N PRO A 152 28.41 -2.69 -1.04
CA PRO A 152 29.38 -3.69 -0.59
C PRO A 152 28.75 -5.08 -0.58
N VAL A 153 29.54 -6.13 -0.82
CA VAL A 153 29.05 -7.51 -0.68
C VAL A 153 28.76 -7.77 0.82
N PRO A 154 27.53 -8.16 1.18
CA PRO A 154 27.17 -8.41 2.57
C PRO A 154 28.02 -9.53 3.18
N LYS A 155 28.49 -9.33 4.41
CA LYS A 155 29.29 -10.34 5.11
C LYS A 155 28.38 -11.40 5.71
N LEU A 156 28.59 -12.66 5.32
CA LEU A 156 27.95 -13.81 5.94
C LEU A 156 28.52 -14.05 7.35
N LEU A 157 27.67 -14.49 8.29
CA LEU A 157 28.13 -14.93 9.60
C LEU A 157 28.89 -16.26 9.47
N LYS A 158 29.70 -16.60 10.49
CA LYS A 158 30.50 -17.83 10.50
C LYS A 158 29.60 -19.06 10.37
N GLY A 159 29.71 -19.78 9.24
CA GLY A 159 28.93 -20.99 8.95
C GLY A 159 27.51 -20.72 8.41
N GLU A 160 27.16 -19.46 8.12
CA GLU A 160 25.86 -19.09 7.56
C GLU A 160 25.82 -19.32 6.04
N THR A 161 24.76 -19.96 5.54
CA THR A 161 24.50 -20.10 4.10
C THR A 161 23.86 -18.82 3.55
N ILE A 162 23.95 -18.59 2.23
CA ILE A 162 23.30 -17.43 1.58
C ILE A 162 21.79 -17.42 1.85
N THR A 163 21.13 -18.59 1.79
CA THR A 163 19.70 -18.73 2.11
C THR A 163 19.38 -18.32 3.55
N ALA A 164 20.15 -18.80 4.52
CA ALA A 164 19.95 -18.47 5.93
C ALA A 164 20.19 -16.97 6.20
N ALA A 165 21.16 -16.35 5.52
CA ALA A 165 21.40 -14.92 5.62
C ALA A 165 20.24 -14.09 5.06
N ILE A 166 19.67 -14.48 3.92
CA ILE A 166 18.49 -13.83 3.33
C ILE A 166 17.28 -13.92 4.28
N ASP A 167 17.06 -15.09 4.88
CA ASP A 167 15.96 -15.29 5.84
C ASP A 167 16.14 -14.44 7.11
N ARG A 168 17.36 -14.39 7.65
CA ARG A 168 17.69 -13.54 8.81
C ARG A 168 17.47 -12.06 8.50
N LEU A 169 17.97 -11.56 7.36
CA LEU A 169 17.75 -10.18 6.94
C LEU A 169 16.27 -9.90 6.70
N GLY A 170 15.52 -10.85 6.15
CA GLY A 170 14.07 -10.76 6.00
C GLY A 170 13.33 -10.63 7.34
N GLN A 171 13.73 -11.35 8.38
CA GLN A 171 13.17 -11.20 9.73
C GLN A 171 13.52 -9.84 10.33
N GLN A 172 14.77 -9.40 10.20
CA GLN A 172 15.20 -8.07 10.66
C GLN A 172 14.41 -6.95 9.95
N ALA A 173 14.15 -7.07 8.65
CA ALA A 173 13.35 -6.11 7.90
C ALA A 173 11.87 -6.09 8.36
N LYS A 174 11.32 -7.23 8.80
CA LYS A 174 9.97 -7.29 9.41
C LYS A 174 9.92 -6.60 10.76
N GLU A 175 10.92 -6.83 11.62
CA GLU A 175 11.04 -6.17 12.92
C GLU A 175 11.14 -4.63 12.77
N LEU A 176 11.92 -4.16 11.79
CA LEU A 176 12.07 -2.73 11.52
C LEU A 176 10.76 -2.10 10.98
N ARG A 177 10.02 -2.80 10.12
CA ARG A 177 8.68 -2.34 9.69
C ARG A 177 7.69 -2.28 10.86
N GLN A 178 7.69 -3.29 11.73
CA GLN A 178 6.85 -3.29 12.93
C GLN A 178 7.21 -2.10 13.83
N ARG A 179 8.50 -1.80 13.99
CA ARG A 179 8.96 -0.62 14.73
C ARG A 179 8.49 0.71 14.10
N LEU A 180 8.42 0.81 12.77
CA LEU A 180 7.85 2.00 12.12
C LEU A 180 6.38 2.20 12.49
N VAL A 181 5.60 1.12 12.47
CA VAL A 181 4.18 1.14 12.91
C VAL A 181 4.06 1.53 14.38
N GLU A 182 4.95 1.04 15.24
CA GLU A 182 5.00 1.43 16.66
C GLU A 182 5.34 2.91 16.85
N ILE A 183 6.27 3.46 16.08
CA ILE A 183 6.63 4.89 16.10
C ILE A 183 5.45 5.74 15.61
N GLU A 184 4.75 5.30 14.57
CA GLU A 184 3.56 5.96 14.03
C GLU A 184 2.37 5.96 15.00
N HIS A 185 2.22 4.91 15.81
CA HIS A 185 1.14 4.84 16.80
C HIS A 185 1.56 5.27 18.21
N ALA A 186 2.80 5.73 18.39
CA ALA A 186 3.26 6.24 19.68
C ALA A 186 2.37 7.41 20.15
N PRO A 187 1.93 7.46 21.42
CA PRO A 187 1.19 8.61 21.94
C PRO A 187 2.08 9.86 22.00
N GLN A 188 1.47 11.04 22.07
CA GLN A 188 2.20 12.27 22.41
C GLN A 188 2.40 12.36 23.92
N PRO A 189 3.52 12.95 24.40
CA PRO A 189 3.74 13.09 25.83
C PRO A 189 2.65 13.92 26.51
N SER A 190 2.19 13.46 27.67
CA SER A 190 1.11 14.11 28.44
C SER A 190 1.42 15.57 28.76
N ALA A 191 2.69 15.91 29.00
CA ALA A 191 3.13 17.29 29.22
C ALA A 191 2.83 18.22 28.03
N GLN A 192 3.09 17.77 26.81
CA GLN A 192 2.78 18.55 25.59
C GLN A 192 1.27 18.64 25.37
N ALA A 193 0.55 17.54 25.61
CA ALA A 193 -0.90 17.54 25.50
C ALA A 193 -1.56 18.48 26.53
N ARG A 194 -1.06 18.57 27.77
CA ARG A 194 -1.50 19.56 28.77
C ARG A 194 -1.18 20.99 28.37
N ALA A 195 0.01 21.24 27.82
CA ALA A 195 0.37 22.58 27.34
C ALA A 195 -0.58 23.06 26.24
N ARG A 196 -0.87 22.18 25.26
CA ARG A 196 -1.86 22.46 24.20
C ARG A 196 -3.27 22.64 24.74
N LEU A 197 -3.67 21.82 25.70
CA LEU A 197 -4.97 21.94 26.36
C LEU A 197 -5.11 23.32 27.01
N LYS A 198 -4.10 23.76 27.76
CA LYS A 198 -4.06 25.10 28.39
C LYS A 198 -4.15 26.22 27.38
N GLU A 199 -3.38 26.13 26.29
CA GLU A 199 -3.40 27.11 25.20
C GLU A 199 -4.78 27.20 24.54
N GLN A 200 -5.41 26.05 24.23
CA GLN A 200 -6.74 25.99 23.65
C GLN A 200 -7.82 26.54 24.58
N PHE A 201 -7.75 26.22 25.87
CA PHE A 201 -8.69 26.74 26.87
C PHE A 201 -8.53 28.24 27.08
N ALA A 202 -7.30 28.76 27.12
CA ALA A 202 -7.04 30.19 27.20
C ALA A 202 -7.57 30.94 25.96
N ALA A 203 -7.36 30.39 24.76
CA ALA A 203 -7.88 30.96 23.52
C ALA A 203 -9.42 30.97 23.49
N LEU A 204 -10.07 29.88 23.95
CA LEU A 204 -11.53 29.81 24.06
C LEU A 204 -12.08 30.76 25.12
N ALA A 205 -11.41 30.88 26.27
CA ALA A 205 -11.82 31.81 27.32
C ALA A 205 -11.73 33.26 26.84
N HIS A 206 -10.63 33.63 26.17
CA HIS A 206 -10.48 34.98 25.61
C HIS A 206 -11.55 35.28 24.54
N ARG A 207 -11.87 34.29 23.68
CA ARG A 207 -12.98 34.43 22.71
C ARG A 207 -14.34 34.56 23.39
N GLY A 208 -14.51 34.00 24.58
CA GLY A 208 -15.74 34.02 25.37
C GLY A 208 -15.92 35.25 26.26
N GLU A 209 -14.97 36.18 26.23
CA GLU A 209 -14.98 37.39 27.04
C GLU A 209 -16.15 38.31 26.64
N ILE A 210 -16.99 38.65 27.61
CA ILE A 210 -18.11 39.57 27.41
C ILE A 210 -17.56 40.99 27.63
N SER A 211 -17.53 41.81 26.57
CA SER A 211 -17.07 43.20 26.71
C SER A 211 -18.16 44.08 27.30
N VAL A 212 -17.79 44.86 28.31
CA VAL A 212 -18.64 45.88 28.94
C VAL A 212 -18.20 47.30 28.55
N ASP A 213 -17.26 47.44 27.61
CA ASP A 213 -16.65 48.72 27.27
C ASP A 213 -17.70 49.74 26.82
N GLN A 214 -18.68 49.31 26.02
CA GLN A 214 -19.73 50.20 25.53
C GLN A 214 -20.63 50.71 26.67
N LEU A 215 -20.90 49.90 27.70
CA LEU A 215 -21.65 50.33 28.89
C LEU A 215 -20.93 51.45 29.64
N LEU A 216 -19.59 51.38 29.70
CA LEU A 216 -18.78 52.36 30.42
C LEU A 216 -18.55 53.64 29.61
N GLN A 217 -18.47 53.54 28.29
CA GLN A 217 -18.10 54.66 27.42
C GLN A 217 -19.29 55.47 26.90
N ARG A 218 -20.52 54.92 26.91
CA ARG A 218 -21.69 55.55 26.30
C ARG A 218 -22.90 55.48 27.23
N GLU A 219 -23.62 56.61 27.35
CA GLU A 219 -24.92 56.63 28.00
C GLU A 219 -25.92 55.78 27.18
N GLY A 220 -26.42 54.69 27.78
CA GLY A 220 -27.25 53.70 27.08
C GLY A 220 -26.47 52.62 26.31
N GLY A 221 -25.17 52.44 26.58
CA GLY A 221 -24.37 51.34 26.04
C GLY A 221 -24.94 49.95 26.38
N LYS A 222 -24.52 48.92 25.65
CA LYS A 222 -24.93 47.52 25.87
C LYS A 222 -23.71 46.65 26.14
N ILE A 223 -23.92 45.49 26.76
CA ILE A 223 -22.88 44.44 26.77
C ILE A 223 -22.69 43.91 25.34
N ASP A 224 -21.45 43.60 24.99
CA ASP A 224 -21.12 42.92 23.75
C ASP A 224 -20.93 41.42 24.05
N ILE A 225 -21.74 40.59 23.40
CA ILE A 225 -21.71 39.14 23.58
C ILE A 225 -20.92 38.56 22.42
N PRO A 226 -19.88 37.75 22.68
CA PRO A 226 -19.09 37.18 21.60
C PRO A 226 -19.95 36.27 20.71
N GLU A 227 -19.84 36.47 19.40
CA GLU A 227 -20.58 35.71 18.40
C GLU A 227 -19.67 34.77 17.61
N ALA A 228 -20.19 33.59 17.28
CA ALA A 228 -19.59 32.63 16.37
C ALA A 228 -20.35 32.61 15.05
N GLN A 229 -19.60 32.57 13.95
CA GLN A 229 -20.17 32.39 12.61
C GLN A 229 -20.52 30.92 12.41
N VAL A 230 -21.79 30.65 12.10
CA VAL A 230 -22.29 29.32 11.80
C VAL A 230 -22.77 29.23 10.37
N THR A 231 -22.43 28.12 9.72
CA THR A 231 -22.87 27.79 8.37
C THR A 231 -24.07 26.86 8.47
N LEU A 232 -25.22 27.32 8.01
CA LEU A 232 -26.49 26.60 8.09
C LEU A 232 -26.89 26.12 6.69
N LYS A 233 -27.25 24.85 6.59
CA LYS A 233 -27.88 24.32 5.37
C LYS A 233 -29.35 24.69 5.38
N VAL A 234 -29.80 25.41 4.36
CA VAL A 234 -31.20 25.79 4.23
C VAL A 234 -31.91 24.71 3.42
N TYR A 235 -32.88 24.05 4.05
CA TYR A 235 -33.80 23.15 3.37
C TYR A 235 -35.03 23.95 2.91
N ASN A 236 -35.68 23.57 1.81
CA ASN A 236 -36.81 24.26 1.15
C ASN A 236 -36.47 25.53 0.35
N VAL A 237 -35.39 25.48 -0.41
CA VAL A 237 -35.01 26.51 -1.41
C VAL A 237 -34.86 25.84 -2.77
N ALA A 238 -35.20 26.56 -3.84
CA ALA A 238 -35.28 26.01 -5.20
C ALA A 238 -33.94 25.42 -5.70
N GLU A 239 -32.83 25.90 -5.17
CA GLU A 239 -31.50 25.37 -5.44
C GLU A 239 -31.09 24.34 -4.36
N PRO A 240 -30.84 23.07 -4.73
CA PRO A 240 -30.43 22.04 -3.79
C PRO A 240 -28.95 22.20 -3.40
N ALA A 241 -28.63 23.26 -2.64
CA ALA A 241 -27.38 23.44 -1.88
C ALA A 241 -27.28 24.83 -1.19
N ALA A 242 -28.36 25.60 -1.01
CA ALA A 242 -28.18 26.95 -0.47
C ALA A 242 -27.62 26.92 0.97
N VAL A 243 -26.55 27.68 1.16
CA VAL A 243 -25.84 27.82 2.43
C VAL A 243 -26.13 29.21 2.98
N ALA A 244 -26.71 29.27 4.18
CA ALA A 244 -26.85 30.52 4.92
C ALA A 244 -25.69 30.65 5.92
N ILE A 245 -25.23 31.88 6.10
CA ILE A 245 -24.24 32.24 7.10
C ILE A 245 -24.97 33.06 8.17
N GLY A 246 -24.95 32.58 9.41
CA GLY A 246 -25.53 33.28 10.56
C GLY A 246 -24.47 33.57 11.61
N GLN A 247 -24.73 34.58 12.44
CA GLN A 247 -23.99 34.82 13.67
C GLN A 247 -24.88 34.43 14.84
N ILE A 248 -24.34 33.65 15.76
CA ILE A 248 -25.02 33.27 17.01
C ILE A 248 -24.07 33.51 18.18
N PRO A 249 -24.58 33.77 19.39
CA PRO A 249 -23.73 33.83 20.59
C PRO A 249 -22.87 32.57 20.74
N ASP A 250 -21.59 32.74 21.02
CA ASP A 250 -20.66 31.62 21.23
C ASP A 250 -20.76 31.08 22.65
N ILE A 251 -21.85 30.35 22.90
CA ILE A 251 -22.15 29.79 24.22
C ILE A 251 -21.01 28.89 24.72
N VAL A 252 -20.30 28.18 23.85
CA VAL A 252 -19.18 27.31 24.25
C VAL A 252 -18.02 28.14 24.79
N ALA A 253 -17.60 29.17 24.07
CA ALA A 253 -16.53 30.05 24.52
C ALA A 253 -16.93 30.77 25.82
N MET A 254 -18.17 31.26 25.92
CA MET A 254 -18.70 31.90 27.13
C MET A 254 -18.71 30.96 28.33
N LEU A 255 -19.09 29.69 28.15
CA LEU A 255 -19.05 28.69 29.22
C LEU A 255 -17.62 28.39 29.67
N VAL A 256 -16.66 28.34 28.74
CA VAL A 256 -15.24 28.18 29.04
C VAL A 256 -14.70 29.41 29.76
N TYR A 257 -15.06 30.62 29.36
CA TYR A 257 -14.71 31.85 30.06
C TYR A 257 -15.22 31.84 31.51
N ALA A 258 -16.51 31.53 31.71
CA ALA A 258 -17.14 31.53 33.03
C ALA A 258 -16.61 30.43 33.97
N ASN A 259 -16.14 29.31 33.43
CA ASN A 259 -15.75 28.12 34.21
C ASN A 259 -14.31 27.65 33.91
N HIS A 260 -13.44 28.56 33.46
CA HIS A 260 -12.13 28.23 32.90
C HIS A 260 -11.33 27.27 33.79
N ASP A 261 -11.10 27.65 35.05
CA ASP A 261 -10.24 26.90 35.96
C ASP A 261 -10.83 25.54 36.34
N SER A 262 -12.15 25.46 36.56
CA SER A 262 -12.85 24.23 36.90
C SER A 262 -12.83 23.22 35.75
N LEU A 263 -13.07 23.68 34.52
CA LEU A 263 -13.04 22.82 33.33
C LEU A 263 -11.62 22.39 33.00
N LEU A 264 -10.65 23.31 33.07
CA LEU A 264 -9.24 23.00 32.84
C LEU A 264 -8.72 21.97 33.86
N ALA A 265 -9.02 22.15 35.15
CA ALA A 265 -8.62 21.20 36.19
C ALA A 265 -9.24 19.81 36.00
N LEU A 266 -10.52 19.74 35.56
CA LEU A 266 -11.18 18.48 35.26
C LEU A 266 -10.51 17.74 34.10
N GLN A 267 -10.15 18.46 33.04
CA GLN A 267 -9.50 17.87 31.87
C GLN A 267 -8.04 17.50 32.17
N ASP A 268 -7.30 18.32 32.92
CA ASP A 268 -5.94 18.00 33.37
C ASP A 268 -5.92 16.71 34.20
N LYS A 269 -6.92 16.49 35.06
CA LYS A 269 -7.07 15.23 35.82
C LYS A 269 -7.30 14.03 34.91
N LYS A 270 -8.15 14.15 33.89
CA LYS A 270 -8.39 13.09 32.90
C LYS A 270 -7.12 12.78 32.11
N LEU A 271 -6.40 13.82 31.69
CA LEU A 271 -5.17 13.69 30.93
C LEU A 271 -4.05 13.10 31.79
N ALA A 272 -3.97 13.45 33.08
CA ALA A 272 -3.06 12.80 34.02
C ALA A 272 -3.33 11.30 34.18
N ALA A 273 -4.60 10.91 34.31
CA ALA A 273 -4.97 9.49 34.38
C ALA A 273 -4.60 8.73 33.09
N ALA A 274 -4.83 9.34 31.92
CA ALA A 274 -4.44 8.74 30.63
C ALA A 274 -2.91 8.69 30.43
N GLY A 275 -2.18 9.72 30.87
CA GLY A 275 -0.73 9.83 30.74
C GLY A 275 0.04 8.78 31.55
N ALA A 276 -0.46 8.41 32.73
CA ALA A 276 0.19 7.43 33.61
C ALA A 276 0.42 6.05 32.97
N VAL A 277 -0.37 5.68 31.96
CA VAL A 277 -0.24 4.41 31.22
C VAL A 277 0.56 4.58 29.93
N SER A 278 0.57 5.78 29.35
CA SER A 278 1.00 6.02 27.96
C SER A 278 2.35 6.73 27.81
N ASP A 279 2.80 7.47 28.83
CA ASP A 279 4.00 8.31 28.73
C ASP A 279 5.31 7.50 28.52
N ALA A 280 5.37 6.25 28.98
CA ALA A 280 6.55 5.40 28.80
C ALA A 280 6.86 5.08 27.32
N ARG A 281 5.84 5.14 26.44
CA ARG A 281 5.97 4.91 24.99
C ARG A 281 5.72 6.19 24.18
N ALA A 282 5.56 7.33 24.85
CA ALA A 282 5.23 8.56 24.17
C ALA A 282 6.45 9.14 23.43
N LEU A 283 6.21 9.68 22.24
CA LEU A 283 7.23 10.31 21.41
C LEU A 283 6.80 11.73 21.04
N THR A 284 7.70 12.69 21.20
CA THR A 284 7.52 14.04 20.63
C THR A 284 7.54 13.97 19.11
N PHE A 285 7.06 15.02 18.44
CA PHE A 285 7.12 15.10 16.97
C PHE A 285 8.56 14.97 16.44
N GLU A 286 9.52 15.67 17.06
CA GLU A 286 10.93 15.61 16.69
C GLU A 286 11.53 14.23 16.93
N GLN A 287 11.21 13.59 18.07
CA GLN A 287 11.67 12.23 18.38
C GLN A 287 11.10 11.23 17.38
N ARG A 288 9.82 11.37 17.03
CA ARG A 288 9.17 10.53 16.02
C ARG A 288 9.85 10.67 14.67
N GLN A 289 10.04 11.90 14.19
CA GLN A 289 10.73 12.17 12.92
C GLN A 289 12.15 11.57 12.90
N LYS A 290 12.92 11.79 13.98
CA LYS A 290 14.28 11.24 14.12
C LYS A 290 14.31 9.72 14.13
N GLN A 291 13.44 9.09 14.92
CA GLN A 291 13.37 7.63 15.02
C GLN A 291 12.86 6.99 13.71
N THR A 292 11.89 7.61 13.04
CA THR A 292 11.42 7.18 11.72
C THR A 292 12.57 7.23 10.72
N ALA A 293 13.31 8.34 10.64
CA ALA A 293 14.47 8.45 9.74
C ALA A 293 15.52 7.37 10.02
N GLN A 294 15.94 7.22 11.28
CA GLN A 294 16.92 6.19 11.68
C GLN A 294 16.45 4.76 11.37
N THR A 295 15.16 4.47 11.61
CA THR A 295 14.59 3.14 11.34
C THR A 295 14.46 2.89 9.84
N MET A 296 14.10 3.90 9.06
CA MET A 296 14.06 3.82 7.59
C MET A 296 15.45 3.61 7.00
N ASP A 297 16.47 4.31 7.51
CA ASP A 297 17.87 4.12 7.07
C ASP A 297 18.35 2.69 7.37
N ALA A 298 18.06 2.18 8.56
CA ALA A 298 18.37 0.81 8.94
C ALA A 298 17.62 -0.21 8.07
N LEU A 299 16.34 0.03 7.80
CA LEU A 299 15.51 -0.82 6.94
C LEU A 299 16.08 -0.86 5.52
N PHE A 300 16.43 0.31 4.96
CA PHE A 300 17.04 0.41 3.65
C PHE A 300 18.35 -0.37 3.57
N ALA A 301 19.23 -0.26 4.57
CA ALA A 301 20.49 -0.99 4.61
C ALA A 301 20.30 -2.52 4.66
N VAL A 302 19.41 -3.02 5.54
CA VAL A 302 19.10 -4.46 5.66
C VAL A 302 18.53 -5.01 4.35
N GLU A 303 17.65 -4.25 3.70
CA GLU A 303 17.04 -4.65 2.45
C GLU A 303 18.00 -4.57 1.27
N LEU A 304 18.89 -3.58 1.24
CA LEU A 304 19.94 -3.50 0.24
C LEU A 304 20.85 -4.73 0.30
N ASP A 305 21.22 -5.17 1.50
CA ASP A 305 21.99 -6.39 1.72
C ASP A 305 21.18 -7.63 1.29
N GLN A 306 19.90 -7.68 1.63
CA GLN A 306 19.00 -8.78 1.24
C GLN A 306 18.92 -8.91 -0.29
N ALA A 307 18.65 -7.82 -0.99
CA ALA A 307 18.59 -7.78 -2.46
C ALA A 307 19.91 -8.24 -3.09
N THR A 308 21.03 -7.80 -2.53
CA THR A 308 22.36 -8.14 -3.04
C THR A 308 22.67 -9.62 -2.88
N LEU A 309 22.33 -10.23 -1.74
CA LEU A 309 22.48 -11.67 -1.55
C LEU A 309 21.51 -12.47 -2.43
N THR A 310 20.28 -11.99 -2.67
CA THR A 310 19.35 -12.63 -3.59
C THR A 310 19.90 -12.67 -5.01
N LEU A 311 20.47 -11.56 -5.50
CA LEU A 311 21.11 -11.50 -6.82
C LEU A 311 22.32 -12.43 -6.90
N GLN A 312 23.19 -12.43 -5.88
CA GLN A 312 24.32 -13.36 -5.80
C GLN A 312 23.86 -14.82 -5.80
N ALA A 313 22.75 -15.13 -5.15
CA ALA A 313 22.17 -16.46 -5.16
C ALA A 313 21.70 -16.86 -6.57
N TRP A 314 21.08 -15.94 -7.32
CA TRP A 314 20.70 -16.18 -8.71
C TRP A 314 21.91 -16.44 -9.61
N GLU A 315 22.97 -15.65 -9.46
CA GLU A 315 24.24 -15.85 -10.18
C GLU A 315 24.88 -17.20 -9.85
N SER A 316 24.69 -17.68 -8.62
CA SER A 316 25.17 -19.00 -8.17
C SER A 316 24.24 -20.16 -8.57
N GLY A 317 23.15 -19.89 -9.31
CA GLY A 317 22.19 -20.90 -9.75
C GLY A 317 21.23 -21.39 -8.66
N LEU A 318 21.16 -20.72 -7.51
CA LEU A 318 20.21 -21.06 -6.44
C LEU A 318 18.82 -20.53 -6.78
N SER A 319 17.80 -21.39 -6.63
CA SER A 319 16.40 -20.96 -6.78
C SER A 319 15.90 -20.31 -5.51
N ILE A 320 16.26 -19.04 -5.31
CA ILE A 320 15.75 -18.20 -4.22
C ILE A 320 14.85 -17.14 -4.83
N GLU A 321 13.68 -16.92 -4.22
CA GLU A 321 12.77 -15.89 -4.68
C GLU A 321 12.99 -14.57 -3.94
N PRO A 322 12.84 -13.43 -4.63
CA PRO A 322 13.04 -12.15 -3.99
C PRO A 322 11.88 -11.86 -3.03
N ASN A 323 12.15 -11.12 -1.96
CA ASN A 323 11.10 -10.62 -1.10
C ASN A 323 10.27 -9.57 -1.86
N ALA A 324 8.98 -9.84 -2.07
CA ALA A 324 8.09 -8.95 -2.82
C ALA A 324 7.90 -7.58 -2.14
N ASP A 325 8.05 -7.52 -0.82
CA ASP A 325 7.84 -6.32 -0.01
C ASP A 325 9.07 -5.44 0.10
N ILE A 326 10.22 -5.86 -0.45
CA ILE A 326 11.48 -5.12 -0.39
C ILE A 326 11.32 -3.72 -1.01
N LEU A 327 11.95 -2.70 -0.41
CA LEU A 327 11.91 -1.35 -0.95
C LEU A 327 12.49 -1.33 -2.38
N PRO A 328 11.74 -0.80 -3.37
CA PRO A 328 12.22 -0.73 -4.75
C PRO A 328 13.58 -0.05 -4.90
N ALA A 329 13.84 1.02 -4.14
CA ALA A 329 15.12 1.71 -4.12
C ALA A 329 16.27 0.82 -3.62
N ALA A 330 16.01 -0.02 -2.62
CA ALA A 330 17.00 -0.96 -2.07
C ALA A 330 17.30 -2.09 -3.08
N TRP A 331 16.27 -2.64 -3.72
CA TRP A 331 16.46 -3.62 -4.79
C TRP A 331 17.34 -3.07 -5.92
N LEU A 332 17.00 -1.87 -6.40
CA LEU A 332 17.71 -1.18 -7.48
C LEU A 332 19.09 -0.63 -7.06
N ALA A 333 19.45 -0.65 -5.78
CA ALA A 333 20.66 -0.01 -5.25
C ALA A 333 20.78 1.48 -5.64
N VAL A 334 19.70 2.24 -5.44
CA VAL A 334 19.67 3.68 -5.72
C VAL A 334 19.33 4.50 -4.49
N ALA A 335 19.93 5.68 -4.38
CA ALA A 335 19.55 6.72 -3.43
C ALA A 335 18.81 7.83 -4.17
N ASN A 336 17.79 8.41 -3.54
CA ASN A 336 17.20 9.65 -4.01
C ASN A 336 17.96 10.81 -3.37
N VAL A 337 18.70 11.56 -4.18
CA VAL A 337 19.41 12.76 -3.74
C VAL A 337 18.57 13.97 -4.13
N VAL A 338 18.45 14.93 -3.21
CA VAL A 338 17.73 16.19 -3.51
C VAL A 338 18.46 16.88 -4.65
N ALA A 339 17.75 17.10 -5.76
CA ALA A 339 18.31 17.83 -6.88
C ALA A 339 18.71 19.23 -6.37
N PRO A 340 19.92 19.73 -6.69
CA PRO A 340 20.19 21.15 -6.48
C PRO A 340 19.08 21.91 -7.19
N LEU A 341 18.42 22.85 -6.49
CA LEU A 341 17.52 23.77 -7.18
C LEU A 341 18.33 24.34 -8.33
N ALA A 342 17.89 24.11 -9.57
CA ALA A 342 18.47 24.78 -10.71
C ALA A 342 18.48 26.26 -10.32
N ASP A 343 19.67 26.87 -10.41
CA ASP A 343 19.92 28.28 -10.17
C ASP A 343 19.12 29.05 -11.24
N THR A 344 17.81 29.08 -11.04
CA THR A 344 16.95 30.04 -11.67
C THR A 344 17.38 31.31 -10.99
N THR A 345 18.11 32.11 -11.74
CA THR A 345 18.20 33.57 -11.64
C THR A 345 16.83 34.14 -11.29
N THR A 346 16.44 33.97 -10.03
CA THR A 346 15.21 34.43 -9.45
C THR A 346 15.55 35.84 -9.02
N SER A 347 14.84 36.79 -9.64
CA SER A 347 14.93 38.20 -9.30
C SER A 347 14.89 38.35 -7.77
N PRO A 348 15.67 39.27 -7.19
CA PRO A 348 15.72 39.48 -5.75
C PRO A 348 14.33 39.84 -5.25
N GLY A 349 13.65 38.92 -4.56
CA GLY A 349 12.38 39.26 -3.91
C GLY A 349 11.43 38.13 -3.53
N GLN A 350 11.44 36.95 -4.15
CA GLN A 350 10.43 35.93 -3.82
C GLN A 350 10.92 34.49 -3.96
N ALA A 351 11.33 33.89 -2.83
CA ALA A 351 11.28 32.44 -2.66
C ALA A 351 11.09 32.11 -1.17
N TYR A 352 9.84 32.12 -0.72
CA TYR A 352 9.45 31.33 0.46
C TYR A 352 8.68 30.12 -0.03
N THR A 353 9.30 28.94 0.03
CA THR A 353 8.57 27.67 -0.01
C THR A 353 8.32 27.23 1.43
N VAL A 354 7.07 27.37 1.85
CA VAL A 354 6.55 26.77 3.08
C VAL A 354 6.63 25.24 2.92
N ARG A 355 7.42 24.58 3.77
CA ARG A 355 7.35 23.13 3.95
C ARG A 355 6.00 22.81 4.61
N ARG A 356 5.19 21.97 3.98
CA ARG A 356 4.09 21.25 4.64
C ARG A 356 4.51 19.82 4.90
#